data_AF-A0A383DXX7-F1
#
_entry.id   AF-A0A383DXX7-F1
#
_cell.length_a   1.000
_cell.length_b   1.000
_cell.length_c   1.000
_cell.angle_alpha   90.00
_cell.angle_beta   90.00
_cell.angle_gamma   90.00
#
_symmetry.space_group_name_H-M   'P 1'
#
loop_
_entity.id
_entity.type
_entity.pdbx_description
1 polymer ?
#
loop_
_entity_poly.entity_id
_entity_poly.type
_entity_poly.pdbx_seq_one_letter_code
_entity_poly.pdbx_strand_id
1 'polypeptide(L)'
;MEKLVDTSDEWIQARTGIHERRMVQNGETTVTMSTNAVIDLIKTYNLSPDEIDTIIVATITPDMILPCSAALIQKNINAGNAWGYDLSAACSGFLFALESGAALIESGRSKKVVVVGADTMSS
;
A
#
# COMPACT_ATOMS: atom_id res chain seq x y z
N MET A 1 16.72 16.68 6.56
CA MET A 1 16.57 16.09 7.91
C MET A 1 17.44 16.79 8.96
N GLU A 2 18.56 17.40 8.56
CA GLU A 2 19.47 18.15 9.46
C GLU A 2 18.86 19.32 10.23
N LYS A 3 17.75 19.88 9.74
CA LYS A 3 17.03 20.94 10.45
C LYS A 3 16.01 20.42 11.48
N LEU A 4 15.76 19.11 11.51
CA LEU A 4 14.75 18.47 12.38
C LEU A 4 15.38 17.80 13.60
N VAL A 5 16.64 17.38 13.50
CA VAL A 5 17.42 16.72 14.56
C VAL A 5 18.89 17.10 14.42
N ASP A 6 19.67 16.97 15.50
CA ASP A 6 21.11 17.24 15.50
C ASP A 6 21.88 16.19 14.66
N THR A 7 22.04 16.46 13.36
CA THR A 7 22.69 15.59 12.38
C THR A 7 23.27 16.41 11.22
N SER A 8 24.07 15.80 10.35
CA SER A 8 24.65 16.42 9.15
C SER A 8 24.37 15.60 7.88
N ASP A 9 24.36 16.26 6.72
CA ASP A 9 24.12 15.63 5.41
C ASP A 9 25.13 14.49 5.17
N GLU A 10 26.39 14.81 5.43
CA GLU A 10 27.53 13.90 5.33
C GLU A 10 27.34 12.66 6.22
N TRP A 11 26.84 12.85 7.45
CA TRP A 11 26.59 11.74 8.37
C TRP A 11 25.44 10.85 7.87
N ILE A 12 24.33 11.43 7.40
CA ILE A 12 23.17 10.69 6.89
C ILE A 12 23.57 9.87 5.67
N GLN A 13 24.22 10.49 4.69
CA GLN A 13 24.64 9.82 3.46
C GLN A 13 25.66 8.72 3.74
N ALA A 14 26.68 8.98 4.56
CA ALA A 14 27.71 7.99 4.88
C ALA A 14 27.15 6.76 5.63
N ARG A 15 26.12 6.95 6.46
CA ARG A 15 25.54 5.87 7.27
C ARG A 15 24.40 5.11 6.60
N THR A 16 23.62 5.78 5.75
CA THR A 16 22.37 5.23 5.22
C THR A 16 22.32 5.19 3.69
N GLY A 17 23.16 5.98 3.00
CA GLY A 17 23.07 6.18 1.56
C GLY A 17 21.85 7.01 1.10
N ILE A 18 21.07 7.57 2.03
CA ILE A 18 19.86 8.33 1.71
C ILE A 18 20.22 9.79 1.39
N HIS A 19 19.87 10.24 0.19
CA HIS A 19 20.01 11.65 -0.23
C HIS A 19 18.72 12.45 -0.07
N GLU A 20 17.60 11.86 -0.48
CA GLU A 20 16.27 12.45 -0.33
C GLU A 20 15.24 11.39 0.05
N ARG A 21 14.12 11.82 0.61
CA ARG A 21 12.94 10.99 0.80
C ARG A 21 11.69 11.75 0.40
N ARG A 22 10.63 11.02 0.07
CA ARG A 22 9.33 11.61 -0.24
C ARG A 22 8.52 11.80 1.04
N MET A 23 7.83 12.93 1.10
CA MET A 23 6.91 13.31 2.16
C MET A 23 5.52 13.37 1.55
N VAL A 24 4.53 12.84 2.26
CA VAL A 24 3.14 12.95 1.81
C VAL A 24 2.70 14.40 1.77
N GLN A 25 1.82 14.74 0.83
CA GLN A 25 1.23 16.06 0.77
C GLN A 25 0.19 16.25 1.89
N ASN A 26 -0.16 17.51 2.18
CA ASN A 26 -1.23 17.79 3.15
C ASN A 26 -2.55 17.16 2.69
N GLY A 27 -3.11 16.30 3.54
CA GLY A 27 -4.35 15.57 3.25
C GLY A 27 -4.17 14.32 2.40
N GLU A 28 -2.95 14.01 1.96
CA GLU A 28 -2.63 12.71 1.37
C GLU A 28 -2.42 11.68 2.47
N THR A 29 -3.01 10.50 2.28
CA THR A 29 -3.05 9.41 3.25
C THR A 29 -2.55 8.10 2.63
N THR A 30 -2.38 7.07 3.46
CA THR A 30 -1.99 5.74 2.98
C THR A 30 -3.01 5.19 2.00
N VAL A 31 -4.30 5.42 2.27
CA VAL A 31 -5.41 5.01 1.37
C VAL A 31 -5.39 5.78 0.06
N THR A 32 -5.14 7.09 0.05
CA THR A 32 -5.12 7.87 -1.20
C THR A 32 -3.95 7.47 -2.09
N MET A 33 -2.75 7.29 -1.52
CA MET A 33 -1.58 6.79 -2.25
C MET A 33 -1.85 5.40 -2.85
N SER A 34 -2.41 4.50 -2.04
CA SER A 34 -2.77 3.14 -2.46
C SER A 34 -3.81 3.15 -3.57
N THR A 35 -4.85 3.99 -3.44
CA THR A 35 -5.90 4.15 -4.45
C THR A 35 -5.31 4.59 -5.78
N ASN A 36 -4.42 5.59 -5.78
CA ASN A 36 -3.78 6.08 -6.99
C ASN A 36 -2.91 5.00 -7.66
N ALA A 37 -2.13 4.26 -6.87
CA ALA A 37 -1.33 3.14 -7.37
C ALA A 37 -2.20 2.05 -8.02
N VAL A 38 -3.34 1.71 -7.42
CA VAL A 38 -4.27 0.71 -7.97
C VAL A 38 -4.97 1.24 -9.23
N ILE A 39 -5.35 2.52 -9.29
CA ILE A 39 -5.90 3.14 -10.50
C ILE A 39 -4.89 3.08 -11.66
N ASP A 40 -3.62 3.36 -11.39
CA ASP A 40 -2.57 3.27 -12.40
C ASP A 40 -2.33 1.84 -12.88
N LEU A 41 -2.39 0.86 -11.97
CA LEU A 41 -2.36 -0.56 -12.30
C LEU A 41 -3.55 -0.95 -13.20
N ILE A 42 -4.77 -0.56 -12.84
CA ILE A 42 -6.00 -0.83 -13.61
C ILE A 42 -5.87 -0.27 -15.03
N LYS A 43 -5.39 0.97 -15.17
CA LYS A 43 -5.16 1.60 -16.49
C LYS A 43 -4.08 0.88 -17.29
N THR A 44 -2.95 0.55 -16.66
CA THR A 44 -1.80 -0.09 -17.32
C THR A 44 -2.18 -1.44 -17.93
N TYR A 45 -3.00 -2.22 -17.23
CA TYR A 45 -3.40 -3.56 -17.65
C TYR A 45 -4.80 -3.60 -18.29
N ASN A 46 -5.44 -2.44 -18.49
CA ASN A 46 -6.80 -2.30 -19.01
C ASN A 46 -7.80 -3.26 -18.34
N LEU A 47 -7.77 -3.30 -17.01
CA LEU A 47 -8.62 -4.15 -16.19
C LEU A 47 -9.96 -3.45 -15.93
N SER A 48 -11.04 -4.22 -15.82
CA SER A 48 -12.24 -3.72 -15.18
C SER A 48 -12.11 -3.87 -13.66
N PRO A 49 -12.48 -2.86 -12.84
CA PRO A 49 -12.47 -2.97 -11.38
C PRO A 49 -13.26 -4.19 -10.85
N ASP A 50 -14.32 -4.59 -11.55
CA ASP A 50 -15.15 -5.75 -11.20
C ASP A 50 -14.46 -7.10 -11.42
N GLU A 51 -13.32 -7.13 -12.10
CA GLU A 51 -12.52 -8.35 -12.25
C GLU A 51 -11.63 -8.62 -11.04
N ILE A 52 -11.48 -7.67 -10.12
CA ILE A 52 -10.67 -7.83 -8.91
C ILE A 52 -11.50 -8.61 -7.88
N ASP A 53 -10.97 -9.74 -7.41
CA ASP A 53 -11.66 -10.58 -6.42
C ASP A 53 -11.20 -10.27 -4.99
N THR A 54 -9.95 -9.83 -4.82
CA THR A 54 -9.38 -9.59 -3.49
C THR A 54 -8.38 -8.45 -3.48
N ILE A 55 -8.43 -7.60 -2.44
CA ILE A 55 -7.46 -6.53 -2.19
C ILE A 55 -6.79 -6.79 -0.84
N ILE A 56 -5.46 -6.89 -0.84
CA ILE A 56 -4.65 -7.05 0.38
C ILE A 56 -3.76 -5.82 0.51
N VAL A 57 -3.87 -5.10 1.63
CA VAL A 57 -3.04 -3.92 1.91
C VAL A 57 -2.07 -4.24 3.03
N ALA A 58 -0.80 -4.36 2.69
CA ALA A 58 0.29 -4.41 3.65
C ALA A 58 0.63 -2.99 4.12
N THR A 59 0.23 -2.67 5.36
CA THR A 59 0.52 -1.38 6.00
C THR A 59 0.58 -1.51 7.51
N ILE A 60 1.45 -0.71 8.13
CA ILE A 60 1.47 -0.45 9.57
C ILE A 60 1.02 0.99 9.92
N THR A 61 0.74 1.81 8.91
CA THR A 61 0.20 3.17 9.07
C THR A 61 -1.14 3.32 8.35
N PRO A 62 -2.17 2.51 8.70
CA PRO A 62 -3.48 2.70 8.12
C PRO A 62 -4.09 4.03 8.58
N ASP A 63 -4.89 4.66 7.72
CA ASP A 63 -5.58 5.92 8.05
C ASP A 63 -6.51 5.77 9.27
N MET A 64 -7.06 4.57 9.46
CA MET A 64 -7.92 4.18 10.57
C MET A 64 -7.91 2.65 10.74
N ILE A 65 -8.25 2.16 11.93
CA ILE A 65 -8.31 0.72 12.21
C ILE A 65 -9.55 0.07 11.55
N LEU A 66 -10.67 0.80 11.51
CA LEU A 66 -11.91 0.36 10.89
C LEU A 66 -12.64 1.57 10.27
N PRO A 67 -13.12 1.48 9.00
CA PRO A 67 -12.89 0.41 8.02
C PRO A 67 -11.40 0.19 7.68
N CYS A 68 -11.04 -1.01 7.23
CA CYS A 68 -9.69 -1.30 6.75
C CYS A 68 -9.39 -0.51 5.46
N SER A 69 -8.10 -0.29 5.19
CA SER A 69 -7.61 0.43 4.01
C SER A 69 -8.08 -0.25 2.72
N ALA A 70 -8.07 -1.59 2.69
CA ALA A 70 -8.57 -2.37 1.55
C ALA A 70 -10.03 -2.04 1.18
N ALA A 71 -10.91 -1.89 2.17
CA ALA A 71 -12.32 -1.54 1.94
C ALA A 71 -12.50 -0.11 1.42
N LEU A 72 -11.66 0.83 1.88
CA LEU A 72 -11.67 2.19 1.37
C LEU A 72 -11.18 2.26 -0.08
N ILE A 73 -10.11 1.53 -0.41
CA ILE A 73 -9.61 1.42 -1.79
C ILE A 73 -10.67 0.79 -2.69
N GLN A 74 -11.27 -0.33 -2.26
CA GLN A 74 -12.35 -1.01 -2.97
C GLN A 74 -13.45 -0.03 -3.39
N LYS A 75 -13.92 0.78 -2.43
CA LYS A 75 -14.93 1.81 -2.67
C LYS A 75 -14.44 2.85 -3.68
N ASN A 76 -13.21 3.33 -3.55
CA ASN A 76 -12.66 4.39 -4.40
C ASN A 76 -12.49 3.95 -5.86
N ILE A 77 -12.15 2.68 -6.11
CA ILE A 77 -11.97 2.14 -7.47
C ILE A 77 -13.24 1.50 -8.05
N ASN A 78 -14.34 1.47 -7.29
CA ASN A 78 -15.59 0.77 -7.64
C ASN A 78 -15.40 -0.72 -7.93
N ALA A 79 -14.57 -1.42 -7.16
CA ALA A 79 -14.41 -2.87 -7.27
C ALA A 79 -15.52 -3.60 -6.49
N GLY A 80 -16.70 -3.73 -7.08
CA GLY A 80 -17.89 -4.24 -6.39
C GLY A 80 -17.80 -5.70 -5.97
N ASN A 81 -17.02 -6.51 -6.71
CA ASN A 81 -16.84 -7.94 -6.46
C ASN A 81 -15.70 -8.25 -5.47
N ALA A 82 -14.84 -7.28 -5.20
CA ALA A 82 -13.67 -7.50 -4.35
C ALA A 82 -14.06 -7.53 -2.87
N TRP A 83 -13.44 -8.43 -2.11
CA TRP A 83 -13.30 -8.31 -0.66
C TRP A 83 -11.86 -7.95 -0.31
N GLY A 84 -11.56 -7.64 0.95
CA GLY A 84 -10.18 -7.30 1.30
C GLY A 84 -9.92 -7.10 2.78
N TYR A 85 -8.63 -7.03 3.10
CA TYR A 85 -8.14 -6.86 4.47
C TYR A 85 -6.77 -6.17 4.48
N ASP A 86 -6.44 -5.60 5.64
CA ASP A 86 -5.11 -5.06 5.90
C ASP A 86 -4.26 -6.13 6.60
N LEU A 87 -3.00 -6.22 6.21
CA LEU A 87 -2.01 -7.15 6.76
C LEU A 87 -0.89 -6.35 7.42
N SER A 88 -0.68 -6.58 8.72
CA SER A 88 0.40 -5.95 9.48
C SER A 88 1.54 -6.93 9.69
N ALA A 89 2.65 -6.70 8.99
CA ALA A 89 3.92 -7.41 9.19
C ALA A 89 5.13 -6.48 8.95
N ALA A 90 5.01 -5.21 9.38
CA ALA A 90 6.04 -4.18 9.27
C ALA A 90 6.66 -4.09 7.85
N CYS A 91 7.96 -3.85 7.74
CA CYS A 91 8.66 -3.75 6.46
C CYS A 91 8.61 -5.02 5.61
N SER A 92 8.30 -6.18 6.20
CA SER A 92 8.06 -7.43 5.46
C SER A 92 6.62 -7.58 4.96
N GLY A 93 5.74 -6.63 5.25
CA GLY A 93 4.31 -6.68 4.94
C GLY A 93 4.01 -7.06 3.48
N PHE A 94 4.73 -6.46 2.52
CA PHE A 94 4.49 -6.75 1.11
C PHE A 94 4.79 -8.22 0.76
N LEU A 95 5.84 -8.82 1.31
CA LEU A 95 6.18 -10.22 1.07
C LEU A 95 5.10 -11.16 1.64
N PHE A 96 4.62 -10.86 2.85
CA PHE A 96 3.55 -11.62 3.49
C PHE A 96 2.22 -11.51 2.73
N ALA A 97 1.90 -10.31 2.26
CA ALA A 97 0.70 -10.06 1.46
C ALA A 97 0.79 -10.72 0.08
N LEU A 98 1.96 -10.73 -0.55
CA LEU A 98 2.20 -11.42 -1.80
C LEU A 98 2.02 -12.92 -1.67
N GLU A 99 2.62 -13.54 -0.64
CA GLU A 99 2.44 -14.96 -0.33
C GLU A 99 0.97 -15.30 -0.07
N SER A 100 0.30 -14.48 0.75
CA SER A 100 -1.13 -14.66 1.05
C SER A 100 -2.00 -14.55 -0.21
N GLY A 101 -1.68 -13.61 -1.10
CA GLY A 101 -2.36 -13.44 -2.39
C GLY A 101 -2.11 -14.61 -3.34
N ALA A 102 -0.89 -15.13 -3.41
CA ALA A 102 -0.54 -16.31 -4.19
C ALA A 102 -1.34 -17.53 -3.73
N ALA A 103 -1.41 -17.78 -2.42
CA ALA A 103 -2.19 -18.89 -1.86
C ALA A 103 -3.70 -18.78 -2.19
N LEU A 104 -4.27 -17.58 -2.26
CA LEU A 104 -5.66 -17.37 -2.70
C LEU A 104 -5.87 -17.75 -4.17
N ILE A 105 -4.89 -17.47 -5.03
CA ILE A 105 -4.91 -17.85 -6.44
C ILE A 105 -4.75 -19.37 -6.60
N GLU A 106 -3.75 -19.96 -5.93
CA GLU A 106 -3.47 -21.40 -6.00
C GLU A 106 -4.63 -22.26 -5.48
N SER A 107 -5.32 -21.80 -4.45
CA SER A 107 -6.52 -22.47 -3.93
C SER A 107 -7.77 -22.32 -4.81
N GLY A 108 -7.72 -21.50 -5.86
CA GLY A 108 -8.85 -21.20 -6.74
C GLY A 108 -9.93 -20.31 -6.12
N ARG A 109 -9.67 -19.74 -4.93
CA ARG A 109 -10.62 -18.84 -4.24
C ARG A 109 -10.69 -17.46 -4.86
N SER A 110 -9.61 -17.00 -5.47
CA SER A 110 -9.52 -15.74 -6.20
C SER A 110 -8.82 -15.97 -7.53
N LYS A 111 -9.25 -15.30 -8.59
CA LYS A 111 -8.56 -15.29 -9.90
C LYS A 111 -7.64 -14.09 -10.04
N LYS A 112 -8.04 -12.93 -9.51
CA LYS A 112 -7.25 -11.71 -9.52
C LYS A 112 -7.18 -11.10 -8.13
N VAL A 113 -5.97 -11.00 -7.61
CA VAL A 113 -5.67 -10.41 -6.31
C VAL A 113 -4.80 -9.18 -6.52
N VAL A 114 -5.20 -8.05 -5.94
CA VAL A 114 -4.39 -6.84 -5.86
C VAL A 114 -3.68 -6.83 -4.51
N VAL A 115 -2.35 -6.74 -4.55
CA VAL A 115 -1.52 -6.59 -3.35
C VAL A 115 -0.90 -5.21 -3.36
N VAL A 116 -1.10 -4.46 -2.27
CA VAL A 116 -0.55 -3.11 -2.09
C VAL A 116 0.37 -3.12 -0.88
N GLY A 117 1.58 -2.56 -1.04
CA GLY A 117 2.43 -2.19 0.10
C GLY A 117 2.48 -0.66 0.19
N ALA A 118 2.03 -0.10 1.31
CA ALA A 118 1.99 1.34 1.48
C ALA A 118 2.15 1.74 2.95
N ASP A 119 2.98 2.74 3.22
CA ASP A 119 3.12 3.34 4.55
C ASP A 119 3.37 4.86 4.46
N THR A 120 2.73 5.60 5.36
CA THR A 120 2.93 7.02 5.63
C THR A 120 3.74 7.19 6.90
N MET A 121 5.06 6.98 6.82
CA MET A 121 5.98 7.05 7.97
C MET A 121 6.45 8.47 8.33
N SER A 122 5.88 9.50 7.69
CA SER A 122 6.30 10.90 7.83
C SER A 122 5.41 11.74 8.75
N SER A 123 4.26 11.20 9.16
CA SER A 123 3.29 11.85 10.06
C SER A 123 3.34 11.27 11.46
#